data_AF-A0A318LXT7-F1
#
_entry.id   AF-A0A318LXT7-F1
#
_cell.length_a   1.000
_cell.length_b   1.000
_cell.length_c   1.000
_cell.angle_alpha   90.00
_cell.angle_beta   90.00
_cell.angle_gamma   90.00
#
_symmetry.space_group_name_H-M   'P 1'
#
loop_
_entity.id
_entity.type
_entity.pdbx_description
1 polymer ?
#
loop_
_entity_poly.entity_id
_entity_poly.type
_entity_poly.pdbx_seq_one_letter_code
_entity_poly.pdbx_strand_id
1 'polypeptide(L)' 'MSTEETTEEPRRPLLRVVRGNPDDAEIAALTAVLAGLASASTEPPEQPARSRWADRAALVRAPLRPGQGAWRASALPR' A
#
# COMPACT_ATOMS: atom_id res chain seq x y z
N MET A 1 27.62 44.17 -1.06
CA MET A 1 27.32 42.87 -0.43
C MET A 1 25.84 42.87 -0.14
N SER A 2 25.02 42.35 -1.05
CA SER A 2 23.58 42.20 -0.81
C SER A 2 23.37 40.94 0.01
N THR A 3 22.93 41.08 1.25
CA THR A 3 22.42 39.99 2.07
C THR A 3 21.04 39.64 1.55
N GLU A 4 20.90 38.45 0.98
CA GLU A 4 19.60 37.86 0.64
C GLU A 4 18.90 37.48 1.95
N GLU A 5 17.97 38.32 2.42
CA GLU A 5 16.98 37.92 3.43
C GLU A 5 16.04 36.90 2.78
N THR A 6 16.35 35.62 2.97
CA THR A 6 15.42 34.52 2.67
C THR A 6 14.23 34.65 3.61
N THR A 7 13.15 35.24 3.11
CA THR A 7 11.86 35.28 3.81
C THR A 7 11.27 33.87 3.76
N GLU A 8 11.52 33.08 4.80
CA GLU A 8 10.95 31.74 4.92
C GLU A 8 9.48 31.87 5.35
N GLU A 9 8.54 31.68 4.42
CA GLU A 9 7.11 31.63 4.74
C GLU A 9 6.84 30.50 5.75
N PRO A 10 6.02 30.74 6.79
CA PRO A 10 5.80 29.75 7.84
C PRO A 10 5.04 28.53 7.27
N ARG A 11 5.75 27.42 7.07
CA ARG A 11 5.11 26.13 6.73
C ARG A 11 4.21 25.70 7.87
N ARG A 12 2.96 25.37 7.53
CA ARG A 12 1.98 24.88 8.50
C ARG A 12 2.44 23.52 9.03
N PRO A 13 2.45 23.28 10.36
CA PRO A 13 2.95 22.04 10.93
C PRO A 13 2.05 20.85 10.57
N LEU A 14 2.67 19.72 10.23
CA LEU A 14 1.97 18.46 9.92
C LEU A 14 1.32 17.81 11.15
N LEU A 15 1.89 18.04 12.33
CA LEU A 15 1.43 17.52 13.61
C LEU A 15 1.52 18.64 14.67
N ARG A 16 0.53 18.74 15.56
CA ARG A 16 0.55 19.69 16.70
C ARG A 16 0.09 18.99 17.97
N VAL A 17 0.90 19.07 19.02
CA VAL A 17 0.52 18.64 20.37
C VAL A 17 -0.39 19.70 20.99
N VAL A 18 -1.64 19.36 21.29
CA VAL A 18 -2.63 20.29 21.85
C VAL A 18 -2.60 20.32 23.38
N ARG A 19 -2.13 19.24 24.01
CA ARG A 19 -2.05 19.07 25.47
C ARG A 19 -0.92 18.10 25.83
N GLY A 20 -0.30 18.33 26.98
CA GLY A 20 0.80 17.49 27.51
C GLY A 20 2.18 18.05 27.15
N ASN A 21 3.21 17.50 27.77
CA ASN A 21 4.61 17.78 27.46
C ASN A 21 5.34 16.45 27.22
N PRO A 22 5.13 15.83 26.04
CA PRO A 22 5.73 14.55 25.74
C PRO A 22 7.25 14.65 25.71
N ASP A 23 7.92 13.58 26.10
CA ASP A 23 9.37 13.49 25.96
C ASP A 23 9.80 13.16 24.52
N ASP A 24 11.10 13.24 24.26
CA ASP A 24 11.68 12.99 22.94
C ASP A 24 11.38 11.56 22.44
N ALA A 25 11.30 10.58 23.36
CA ALA A 25 11.03 9.19 23.03
C ALA A 25 9.57 9.00 22.58
N GLU A 26 8.63 9.67 23.24
CA GLU A 26 7.22 9.66 22.88
C GLU A 26 6.97 10.34 21.52
N ILE A 27 7.65 11.46 21.25
CA ILE A 27 7.59 12.13 19.93
C ILE A 27 8.17 11.23 18.84
N ALA A 28 9.30 10.57 19.10
CA ALA A 28 9.92 9.64 18.16
C ALA A 28 9.00 8.44 17.87
N ALA A 29 8.39 7.86 18.91
CA ALA A 29 7.48 6.73 18.77
C ALA A 29 6.24 7.10 17.93
N LEU A 30 5.62 8.24 18.21
CA LEU A 30 4.48 8.72 17.43
C LEU A 30 4.85 8.97 15.96
N THR A 31 6.01 9.60 15.73
CA THR A 31 6.50 9.87 14.37
C THR A 31 6.78 8.58 13.61
N ALA A 32 7.40 7.59 14.25
CA ALA A 32 7.68 6.28 13.65
C ALA A 32 6.41 5.55 13.24
N VAL A 33 5.37 5.58 14.09
CA VAL A 33 4.05 4.98 13.76
C VAL A 33 3.43 5.66 12.55
N LEU A 34 3.41 6.99 12.52
CA LEU A 34 2.85 7.75 11.39
C LEU A 34 3.62 7.49 10.09
N ALA A 35 4.95 7.46 10.14
CA ALA A 35 5.79 7.13 8.99
C ALA A 35 5.55 5.70 8.49
N GLY A 36 5.37 4.74 9.40
CA GLY A 36 5.03 3.36 9.08
C GLY A 36 3.69 3.24 8.37
N LEU A 37 2.64 3.90 8.88
CA LEU A 37 1.32 3.92 8.26
C LEU A 37 1.34 4.58 6.87
N ALA A 38 2.09 5.68 6.70
CA ALA A 38 2.25 6.32 5.39
C ALA A 38 2.97 5.40 4.38
N SER A 39 3.94 4.62 4.84
CA SER A 39 4.71 3.70 4.00
C SER A 39 3.91 2.46 3.60
N ALA A 40 3.00 1.98 4.45
CA ALA A 40 2.16 0.81 4.19
C ALA A 40 1.20 0.97 3.00
N SER A 41 0.97 2.20 2.53
CA SER A 41 0.15 2.45 1.34
C SER A 41 0.86 2.15 0.01
N THR A 42 2.16 1.81 0.05
CA THR A 42 2.91 1.34 -1.12
C THR A 42 2.88 -0.18 -1.18
N GLU A 43 1.69 -0.78 -1.26
CA GLU A 43 1.60 -2.13 -1.79
C GLU A 43 1.75 -2.02 -3.32
N PRO A 44 2.70 -2.74 -3.96
CA PRO A 44 2.76 -2.77 -5.41
C PRO A 44 1.38 -3.16 -5.94
N PRO A 45 0.89 -2.54 -7.03
CA PRO A 45 -0.42 -2.85 -7.56
C PRO A 45 -0.52 -4.36 -7.75
N GLU A 46 -1.48 -4.98 -7.06
CA GLU A 46 -1.74 -6.40 -7.21
C GLU A 46 -1.97 -6.64 -8.70
N GLN A 47 -1.11 -7.47 -9.31
CA GLN A 47 -1.28 -7.75 -10.74
C GLN A 47 -2.67 -8.35 -10.89
N PRO A 48 -3.54 -7.79 -11.75
CA PRO A 48 -4.88 -8.30 -11.89
C PRO A 48 -4.79 -9.78 -12.24
N ALA A 49 -5.41 -10.62 -11.40
CA ALA A 49 -5.44 -12.05 -11.64
C ALA A 49 -5.94 -12.30 -13.07
N ARG A 50 -5.22 -13.15 -13.83
CA ARG A 50 -5.64 -13.47 -15.19
C ARG A 50 -7.05 -14.01 -15.18
N SER A 51 -7.91 -13.48 -16.05
CA SER A 51 -9.29 -13.94 -16.19
C SER A 51 -9.29 -15.44 -16.46
N ARG A 52 -10.00 -16.21 -15.63
CA ARG A 52 -10.17 -17.65 -15.83
C ARG A 52 -10.95 -17.97 -17.11
N TRP A 53 -11.77 -17.04 -17.60
CA TRP A 53 -12.44 -17.14 -18.90
C TRP A 53 -11.48 -17.04 -20.10
N ALA A 54 -10.33 -16.38 -19.92
CA ALA A 54 -9.31 -16.20 -20.97
C ALA A 54 -8.19 -17.25 -20.90
N ASP A 55 -8.34 -18.28 -20.06
CA ASP A 55 -7.32 -19.30 -19.87
C ASP A 55 -7.27 -20.25 -21.08
N ARG A 56 -6.19 -20.18 -21.86
CA ARG A 56 -5.99 -21.05 -23.04
C ARG A 56 -5.89 -22.53 -22.68
N ALA A 57 -5.61 -22.87 -21.42
CA ALA A 57 -5.66 -24.26 -20.98
C ALA A 57 -7.09 -24.86 -21.08
N ALA A 58 -8.14 -24.02 -21.13
CA ALA A 58 -9.51 -24.49 -21.40
C ALA A 58 -9.70 -25.00 -22.83
N LEU A 59 -8.94 -24.46 -23.80
CA LEU A 59 -9.02 -24.83 -25.22
C LEU A 59 -8.46 -26.23 -25.53
N VAL A 60 -7.77 -26.86 -24.57
CA VAL A 60 -7.17 -28.18 -24.73
C VAL A 60 -7.63 -29.10 -23.61
N ARG A 61 -7.83 -30.38 -23.91
CA ARG A 61 -8.22 -31.36 -22.89
C ARG A 61 -7.04 -31.64 -21.96
N ALA A 62 -7.14 -31.17 -20.71
CA ALA A 62 -6.15 -31.41 -19.67
C ALA A 62 -6.79 -32.04 -18.42
N PRO A 63 -6.04 -32.83 -17.63
CA PRO A 63 -6.51 -33.32 -16.32
C PRO A 63 -6.75 -32.15 -15.34
N LEU A 64 -7.81 -32.25 -14.54
CA LEU A 64 -8.05 -31.31 -13.43
C LEU A 64 -7.02 -31.55 -12.32
N ARG A 65 -6.37 -30.48 -11.85
CA ARG A 65 -5.47 -30.54 -10.69
C ARG A 65 -6.11 -29.87 -9.47
N PRO A 66 -6.00 -30.46 -8.27
CA PRO A 66 -6.45 -29.81 -7.04
C PRO A 66 -5.59 -28.58 -6.75
N GLY A 67 -6.23 -27.52 -6.24
CA GLY A 67 -5.55 -26.27 -5.92
C GLY A 67 -6.53 -25.16 -5.54
N GLN A 68 -5.99 -24.05 -5.04
CA GLN A 68 -6.78 -22.89 -4.68
C GLN A 68 -7.62 -22.42 -5.87
N GLY A 69 -8.94 -22.32 -5.68
CA GLY A 69 -9.88 -21.90 -6.72
C GLY A 69 -10.21 -22.95 -7.78
N ALA A 70 -9.63 -24.17 -7.74
CA ALA A 70 -9.88 -25.22 -8.74
C ALA A 70 -11.35 -25.67 -8.78
N TRP A 71 -12.01 -25.77 -7.62
CA TRP A 71 -13.43 -26.10 -7.54
C TRP A 71 -14.31 -25.04 -8.22
N ARG A 72 -14.02 -23.75 -8.01
CA ARG A 72 -14.76 -22.66 -8.69
C ARG A 72 -14.51 -22.67 -10.20
N ALA A 73 -13.27 -22.93 -10.63
CA ALA A 73 -12.91 -23.02 -12.03
C ALA A 73 -13.59 -24.20 -12.76
N SER A 74 -13.91 -25.30 -12.07
CA SER A 74 -14.59 -26.44 -12.67
C SER A 74 -16.02 -26.18 -13.15
N ALA A 75 -16.65 -25.09 -12.70
CA ALA A 75 -17.99 -24.67 -13.13
C ALA A 75 -17.98 -23.75 -14.35
N LEU A 76 -16.81 -23.33 -14.84
CA LEU A 76 -16.70 -22.49 -16.03
C LEU A 76 -16.82 -23.32 -17.33
N PRO A 77 -17.36 -22.75 -18.41
CA PRO A 77 -17.37 -23.38 -19.73
C PRO A 77 -15.94 -23.70 -20.21
N ARG A 78 -15.78 -24.84 -20.88
CA ARG A 78 -14.55 -25.23 -21.57
C ARG A 78 -14.64 -24.90 -23.05
#